data_AF-A0A972THW1-F1
#
_entry.id   AF-A0A972THW1-F1
#
_cell.length_a   1.000
_cell.length_b   1.000
_cell.length_c   1.000
_cell.angle_alpha   90.00
_cell.angle_beta   90.00
_cell.angle_gamma   90.00
#
_symmetry.space_group_name_H-M   'P 1'
#
loop_
_entity.id
_entity.type
_entity.pdbx_description
1 polymer ?
#
loop_
_entity_poly.entity_id
_entity_poly.type
_entity_poly.pdbx_seq_one_letter_code
_entity_poly.pdbx_strand_id
1 'polypeptide(L)' 'MIVMIKSVIRCPNDMVLVFDDDEEQIPEYEGWYQQVRELILQDAPPDTVFGYWFNYEADISTLPREEW' A
#
# COMPACT_ATOMS: atom_id res chain seq x y z
N MET A 1 -6.52 -5.08 19.06
CA MET A 1 -5.48 -4.25 18.43
C MET A 1 -6.15 -3.44 17.34
N ILE A 2 -5.79 -2.17 17.16
CA ILE A 2 -6.19 -1.40 15.98
C ILE A 2 -5.10 -1.69 14.96
N VAL A 3 -5.45 -2.31 13.83
CA VAL A 3 -4.50 -2.61 12.77
C VAL A 3 -4.16 -1.29 12.07
N MET A 4 -2.89 -0.90 12.05
CA MET A 4 -2.44 0.37 11.48
C MET A 4 -1.79 0.11 10.12
N ILE A 5 -2.26 0.77 9.06
CA ILE A 5 -1.59 0.69 7.75
C ILE A 5 -0.20 1.32 7.88
N LYS A 6 0.86 0.52 7.69
CA LYS A 6 2.24 0.99 7.76
C LYS A 6 2.86 1.19 6.38
N SER A 7 2.65 0.24 5.49
CA SER A 7 3.14 0.32 4.12
C SER A 7 2.14 -0.22 3.11
N VAL A 8 2.16 0.38 1.93
CA VAL A 8 1.27 0.05 0.83
C VAL A 8 2.10 -0.08 -0.43
N ILE A 9 2.02 -1.20 -1.12
CA ILE A 9 2.78 -1.46 -2.34
C ILE A 9 1.80 -1.73 -3.47
N ARG A 10 1.83 -0.89 -4.51
CA ARG A 10 1.16 -1.18 -5.78
C ARG A 10 2.11 -1.95 -6.69
N CYS A 11 1.70 -3.12 -7.11
CA CYS A 11 2.42 -4.02 -8.00
C CYS A 11 2.26 -3.62 -9.48
N PRO A 12 3.11 -4.13 -10.40
CA PRO A 12 3.01 -3.85 -11.84
C PRO A 12 1.66 -4.23 -12.47
N ASN A 13 1.00 -5.25 -11.92
CA ASN A 13 -0.33 -5.68 -12.35
C ASN A 13 -1.46 -4.91 -11.65
N ASP A 14 -1.19 -3.79 -10.99
CA ASP A 14 -2.17 -3.02 -10.22
C ASP A 14 -2.80 -3.75 -9.02
N MET A 15 -2.27 -4.89 -8.60
CA MET A 15 -2.58 -5.42 -7.27
C MET A 15 -1.93 -4.54 -6.20
N VAL A 16 -2.61 -4.38 -5.07
CA VAL A 16 -2.11 -3.65 -3.91
C VAL A 16 -1.93 -4.62 -2.76
N LEU A 17 -0.74 -4.58 -2.17
CA LEU A 17 -0.38 -5.26 -0.93
C LEU A 17 -0.30 -4.22 0.18
N VAL A 18 -0.86 -4.53 1.34
CA VAL A 18 -0.92 -3.61 2.47
C VAL A 18 -0.40 -4.33 3.71
N PHE A 19 0.53 -3.68 4.42
CA PHE A 19 1.16 -4.25 5.60
C PHE A 19 0.95 -3.34 6.81
N ASP A 20 0.81 -3.97 7.98
CA ASP A 20 0.81 -3.28 9.26
C ASP A 20 2.22 -3.05 9.83
N ASP A 21 2.28 -2.56 11.06
CA ASP A 21 3.53 -2.27 11.77
C ASP A 21 4.31 -3.51 12.22
N ASP A 22 3.66 -4.67 12.25
CA ASP A 22 4.26 -5.97 12.53
C ASP A 22 4.71 -6.69 11.23
N GLU A 23 4.67 -6.00 10.08
CA GLU A 23 4.96 -6.53 8.74
C GLU A 23 3.97 -7.64 8.30
N GLU A 24 2.78 -7.71 8.91
CA GLU A 24 1.70 -8.62 8.52
C GLU A 24 0.82 -8.00 7.43
N GLN A 25 0.35 -8.82 6.49
CA GLN A 25 -0.59 -8.35 5.47
C GLN A 25 -1.96 -8.05 6.08
N ILE A 26 -2.62 -7.01 5.58
CA ILE A 26 -3.97 -6.61 5.98
C ILE A 26 -4.95 -6.91 4.84
N PRO A 27 -5.64 -8.07 4.84
CA PRO A 27 -6.44 -8.54 3.70
C PRO A 27 -7.59 -7.61 3.31
N GLU A 28 -8.10 -6.81 4.24
CA GLU A 28 -9.22 -5.88 4.02
C GLU A 28 -8.89 -4.78 3.01
N TYR A 29 -7.61 -4.45 2.86
CA TYR A 29 -7.14 -3.42 1.93
C TYR A 29 -6.46 -4.01 0.69
N GLU A 30 -6.37 -5.33 0.56
CA GLU A 30 -5.80 -5.99 -0.61
C GLU A 30 -6.78 -6.05 -1.77
N GLY A 31 -6.29 -5.80 -2.99
CA GLY A 31 -7.11 -5.87 -4.19
C GLY A 31 -6.53 -5.09 -5.35
N TRP A 32 -7.34 -4.91 -6.38
CA TRP A 32 -6.95 -4.07 -7.51
C TRP A 32 -6.95 -2.60 -7.08
N TYR A 33 -5.92 -1.87 -7.48
CA TYR A 33 -5.67 -0.48 -7.08
C TYR A 33 -6.91 0.42 -7.23
N GLN A 34 -7.63 0.31 -8.35
CA GLN A 34 -8.85 1.10 -8.56
C GLN A 34 -9.97 0.84 -7.54
N GLN A 35 -9.99 -0.33 -6.90
CA GLN A 35 -11.01 -0.73 -5.92
C GLN A 35 -10.65 -0.30 -4.51
N VAL A 36 -9.36 -0.30 -4.16
CA VAL A 36 -8.90 -0.13 -2.78
C VAL A 36 -8.23 1.22 -2.51
N ARG A 37 -7.80 1.95 -3.55
CA ARG A 37 -7.03 3.21 -3.41
C ARG A 37 -7.72 4.22 -2.51
N GLU A 38 -8.99 4.53 -2.76
CA GLU A 38 -9.71 5.57 -2.01
C GLU A 38 -9.85 5.20 -0.54
N LEU A 39 -10.17 3.94 -0.25
CA LEU A 39 -10.28 3.41 1.10
C LEU A 39 -8.92 3.50 1.84
N ILE A 40 -7.84 3.06 1.20
CA ILE A 40 -6.49 3.16 1.75
C ILE A 40 -6.12 4.62 2.01
N LEU A 41 -6.32 5.52 1.05
CA LEU A 41 -6.00 6.94 1.21
C LEU A 41 -6.87 7.65 2.25
N GLN A 42 -8.01 7.09 2.64
CA GLN A 42 -8.81 7.60 3.74
C GLN A 42 -8.27 7.13 5.09
N ASP A 43 -7.91 5.85 5.19
CA ASP A 43 -7.61 5.20 6.47
C ASP A 43 -6.11 5.21 6.82
N ALA A 44 -5.23 5.38 5.81
CA ALA A 44 -3.79 5.35 6.00
C ALA A 44 -3.31 6.58 6.81
N PRO A 45 -2.59 6.38 7.94
CA PRO A 45 -2.04 7.48 8.71
C PRO A 45 -1.00 8.31 7.92
N PRO A 46 -0.66 9.53 8.37
CA PRO A 46 0.25 10.42 7.64
C PRO A 46 1.66 9.87 7.43
N ASP A 47 2.12 8.94 8.27
CA ASP A 47 3.44 8.31 8.19
C ASP A 47 3.45 6.98 7.41
N THR A 48 2.34 6.66 6.74
CA THR A 48 2.26 5.50 5.83
C THR A 48 3.25 5.65 4.69
N VAL A 49 4.01 4.58 4.43
CA VAL A 49 4.92 4.53 3.29
C VAL A 49 4.20 3.97 2.08
N PHE A 50 4.10 4.77 1.02
CA PHE A 50 3.51 4.36 -0.25
C PHE A 50 4.60 3.96 -1.23
N GLY A 51 4.46 2.79 -1.83
CA GLY A 51 5.40 2.20 -2.75
C GLY A 51 4.77 1.80 -4.07
N TYR A 52 5.57 1.86 -5.13
CA TYR A 52 5.27 1.24 -6.42
C TYR A 52 6.40 0.29 -6.79
N TRP A 53 6.03 -0.95 -7.09
CA TRP A 53 6.95 -1.96 -7.53
C TRP A 53 7.05 -1.91 -9.05
N PHE A 54 8.15 -1.37 -9.59
CA PHE A 54 8.35 -1.26 -11.03
C PHE A 54 8.79 -2.62 -11.60
N ASN A 55 8.03 -3.18 -12.54
CA ASN A 55 8.35 -4.41 -13.29
C ASN A 55 8.86 -5.62 -12.46
N TYR A 56 8.50 -5.75 -11.19
CA TYR A 56 9.02 -6.78 -10.27
C TYR A 56 10.55 -6.76 -10.10
N GLU A 57 11.17 -5.58 -10.19
CA GLU A 57 12.61 -5.40 -9.92
C GLU A 57 12.96 -5.65 -8.44
N ALA A 58 14.22 -5.62 -8.04
CA ALA A 58 14.57 -5.87 -6.64
C ALA A 58 14.05 -4.77 -5.68
N ASP A 59 13.92 -3.55 -6.19
CA ASP A 59 13.63 -2.37 -5.37
C ASP A 59 12.19 -1.86 -5.56
N ILE A 60 11.61 -1.36 -4.48
CA ILE A 60 10.31 -0.67 -4.46
C ILE A 60 10.59 0.83 -4.41
N SER A 61 9.99 1.58 -5.32
CA SER A 61 10.08 3.05 -5.33
C SER A 61 9.07 3.64 -4.37
N THR A 62 9.53 4.41 -3.38
CA THR A 62 8.63 5.19 -2.53
C THR A 62 8.06 6.38 -3.30
N LEU A 63 6.75 6.59 -3.20
CA LEU A 63 6.04 7.70 -3.83
C LEU A 63 5.41 8.62 -2.78
N PRO A 64 5.27 9.93 -3.08
CA PRO A 64 4.40 10.81 -2.32
C PRO A 64 2.96 10.28 -2.30
N ARG A 65 2.25 10.49 -1.19
CA ARG A 65 0.85 10.05 -1.03
C ARG A 65 -0.07 10.59 -2.12
N GLU A 66 0.19 11.79 -2.61
CA GLU A 66 -0.61 12.47 -3.63
C GLU A 66 -0.39 11.89 -5.03
N GLU A 67 0.78 11.31 -5.27
CA GLU A 67 1.16 10.66 -6.54
C GLU A 67 0.82 9.16 -6.55
N TRP A 68 0.67 8.56 -5.37
CA TRP A 68 0.26 7.19 -5.21
C TRP A 68 -1.21 6.96 -5.54
#